data_AF-A0A968JI68-F1
#
_entry.id   AF-A0A968JI68-F1
#
_cell.length_a   1.000
_cell.length_b   1.000
_cell.length_c   1.000
_cell.angle_alpha   90.00
_cell.angle_beta   90.00
_cell.angle_gamma   90.00
#
_symmetry.space_group_name_H-M   'P 1'
#
loop_
_entity.id
_entity.type
_entity.pdbx_description
1 polymer ?
#
loop_
_entity_poly.entity_id
_entity_poly.type
_entity_poly.pdbx_seq_one_letter_code
_entity_poly.pdbx_strand_id
1 'polypeptide(L)'
;MQIKQLLFNILKALLFAGIGFSILYLLYSKQNANYQLYCQTEGIAATDCNLLNKIWNDFKSVNFFWIGMVFLAFGVSNISRTLRWQMLLRALGHQTRFANGFL
;
A
#
# COMPACT_ATOMS: atom_id res chain seq x y z
N MET A 1 -35.72 11.01 1.25
CA MET A 1 -34.45 11.75 1.45
C MET A 1 -33.25 10.81 1.63
N GLN A 2 -33.36 9.71 2.38
CA GLN A 2 -32.26 8.75 2.63
C GLN A 2 -31.77 7.97 1.39
N ILE A 3 -32.66 7.56 0.47
CA ILE A 3 -32.29 6.75 -0.72
C ILE A 3 -31.40 7.53 -1.70
N LYS A 4 -31.64 8.84 -1.89
CA LYS A 4 -30.79 9.68 -2.77
C LYS A 4 -29.37 9.82 -2.22
N GLN A 5 -29.23 9.98 -0.91
CA GLN A 5 -27.92 10.04 -0.25
C GLN A 5 -27.18 8.71 -0.31
N LEU A 6 -27.89 7.58 -0.12
CA LEU A 6 -27.32 6.24 -0.25
C LEU A 6 -26.79 5.99 -1.67
N LEU A 7 -27.58 6.27 -2.70
CA LEU A 7 -27.17 6.15 -4.11
C LEU A 7 -25.92 6.98 -4.40
N PHE A 8 -25.89 8.22 -3.92
CA PHE A 8 -24.75 9.11 -4.14
C PHE A 8 -23.48 8.63 -3.43
N ASN A 9 -23.61 8.04 -2.24
CA ASN A 9 -22.47 7.46 -1.51
C ASN A 9 -21.95 6.18 -2.18
N ILE A 10 -22.85 5.31 -2.66
CA ILE A 10 -22.46 4.11 -3.43
C ILE A 10 -21.74 4.52 -4.71
N LEU A 11 -22.25 5.53 -5.43
CA LEU A 11 -21.59 6.04 -6.63
C LEU A 11 -20.18 6.55 -6.34
N LYS A 12 -20.00 7.32 -5.26
CA LYS A 12 -18.66 7.75 -4.83
C LYS A 12 -17.76 6.56 -4.54
N ALA A 13 -18.26 5.57 -3.78
CA ALA A 13 -17.48 4.38 -3.45
C ALA A 13 -17.05 3.60 -4.71
N LEU A 14 -17.98 3.40 -5.65
CA LEU A 14 -17.69 2.75 -6.94
C LEU A 14 -16.69 3.55 -7.78
N LEU A 15 -16.78 4.88 -7.77
CA LEU A 15 -15.84 5.74 -8.48
C LEU A 15 -14.43 5.63 -7.86
N PHE A 16 -14.30 5.75 -6.54
CA PHE A 16 -13.01 5.60 -5.86
C PHE A 16 -12.41 4.20 -6.05
N ALA A 17 -13.23 3.14 -5.91
CA ALA A 17 -12.79 1.78 -6.15
C ALA A 17 -12.41 1.55 -7.61
N GLY A 18 -13.22 2.06 -8.55
CA GLY A 18 -12.99 1.92 -9.99
C GLY A 18 -11.68 2.57 -10.44
N ILE A 19 -11.34 3.74 -9.88
CA ILE A 19 -10.02 4.36 -10.11
C ILE A 19 -8.90 3.45 -9.61
N GLY A 20 -9.02 2.92 -8.38
CA GLY A 20 -8.04 1.99 -7.81
C GLY A 20 -7.84 0.74 -8.66
N PHE A 21 -8.93 0.07 -9.06
CA PHE A 21 -8.87 -1.11 -9.94
C PHE A 21 -8.25 -0.79 -11.30
N SER A 22 -8.58 0.38 -11.87
CA SER A 22 -8.02 0.80 -13.16
C SER A 22 -6.50 0.96 -13.08
N ILE A 23 -5.99 1.60 -12.03
CA ILE A 23 -4.55 1.76 -11.80
C ILE A 23 -3.88 0.39 -11.65
N LEU A 24 -4.45 -0.51 -10.85
CA LEU A 24 -3.89 -1.85 -10.65
C LEU A 24 -3.90 -2.69 -11.93
N TYR A 25 -4.94 -2.60 -12.75
CA TYR A 25 -5.01 -3.28 -14.03
C TYR A 25 -3.92 -2.80 -15.00
N LEU A 26 -3.75 -1.48 -15.13
CA LEU A 26 -2.70 -0.90 -15.98
C LEU A 26 -1.31 -1.32 -15.51
N LEU A 27 -1.07 -1.29 -14.19
CA LEU A 27 0.17 -1.74 -13.58
C LEU A 27 0.44 -3.22 -13.89
N TYR A 28 -0.55 -4.09 -13.66
CA TYR A 28 -0.43 -5.53 -13.92
C TYR A 28 -0.17 -5.82 -15.40
N SER A 29 -0.89 -5.15 -16.32
CA SER A 29 -0.70 -5.32 -17.76
C SER A 29 0.73 -5.01 -18.19
N LYS A 30 1.29 -3.88 -17.70
CA LYS A 30 2.67 -3.49 -18.00
C LYS A 30 3.69 -4.45 -17.39
N GLN A 31 3.51 -4.85 -16.14
CA GLN A 31 4.42 -5.79 -15.49
C GLN A 31 4.39 -7.18 -16.13
N ASN A 32 3.21 -7.66 -16.51
CA ASN A 32 3.09 -8.96 -17.15
C ASN A 32 3.80 -8.96 -18.51
N ALA A 33 3.63 -7.91 -19.32
CA ALA A 33 4.37 -7.80 -20.58
C ALA A 33 5.90 -7.83 -20.38
N ASN A 34 6.42 -7.11 -19.38
CA ASN A 34 7.85 -7.13 -19.05
C ASN A 34 8.32 -8.51 -18.56
N TYR A 35 7.51 -9.18 -17.74
CA TYR A 35 7.86 -10.50 -17.20
C TYR A 35 7.90 -11.57 -18.30
N GLN A 36 7.01 -11.49 -19.29
CA GLN A 36 7.04 -12.39 -20.45
C GLN A 36 8.35 -12.23 -21.24
N LEU A 37 8.85 -10.99 -21.41
CA LEU A 37 10.15 -10.75 -22.05
C LEU A 37 11.31 -11.32 -21.23
N TYR A 38 11.29 -11.13 -19.91
CA TYR A 38 12.27 -11.70 -18.99
C TYR A 38 12.31 -13.24 -19.07
N CYS A 39 11.14 -13.90 -19.13
CA CYS A 39 11.09 -15.35 -19.29
C CYS A 39 11.76 -15.84 -20.58
N GLN A 40 11.60 -15.09 -21.67
CA GLN A 40 12.24 -15.42 -22.95
C GLN A 40 13.76 -15.29 -22.88
N THR A 41 14.28 -14.26 -22.20
CA THR A 41 15.73 -14.05 -22.07
C THR A 41 16.40 -15.07 -21.15
N GLU A 42 15.69 -15.51 -20.11
CA GLU A 42 16.20 -16.49 -19.13
C GLU A 42 15.91 -17.95 -19.54
N GLY A 43 15.28 -18.18 -20.70
CA GLY A 43 14.97 -19.53 -21.19
C GLY A 43 13.90 -20.28 -20.36
N ILE A 44 13.03 -19.55 -19.66
CA ILE A 44 11.94 -20.13 -18.86
C ILE A 44 10.83 -20.63 -19.79
N ALA A 45 10.37 -21.87 -19.58
CA ALA A 45 9.29 -22.45 -20.36
C ALA A 45 8.00 -21.61 -20.28
N ALA A 46 7.29 -21.47 -21.40
CA ALA A 46 6.07 -20.66 -21.48
C ALA A 46 4.97 -21.13 -20.50
N THR A 47 4.95 -22.41 -20.15
CA THR A 47 4.03 -23.00 -19.17
C THR A 47 4.27 -22.49 -17.75
N ASP A 48 5.52 -22.15 -17.42
CA ASP A 48 5.94 -21.70 -16.09
C ASP A 48 6.05 -20.18 -15.99
N CYS A 49 5.89 -19.46 -17.11
CA CYS A 49 5.95 -18.00 -17.16
C CYS A 49 4.63 -17.35 -16.69
N ASN A 50 4.35 -17.48 -15.39
CA ASN A 50 3.19 -16.88 -14.73
C ASN A 50 3.62 -15.82 -13.71
N LEU A 51 3.24 -14.55 -13.95
CA LEU A 51 3.61 -13.43 -13.08
C LEU A 51 3.04 -13.56 -11.66
N LEU A 52 1.81 -14.03 -11.50
CA LEU A 52 1.20 -14.16 -10.17
C LEU A 52 1.90 -15.23 -9.33
N ASN A 53 2.29 -16.34 -9.95
CA ASN A 53 3.09 -17.37 -9.28
C ASN A 53 4.46 -16.84 -8.87
N LYS A 54 5.11 -16.04 -9.73
CA LYS A 54 6.37 -15.37 -9.40
C LYS A 54 6.22 -14.47 -8.17
N ILE A 55 5.23 -13.58 -8.17
CA ILE A 55 4.94 -12.70 -7.04
C ILE A 55 4.72 -13.51 -5.77
N TRP A 56 3.87 -14.55 -5.83
CA TRP A 56 3.59 -15.42 -4.70
C TRP A 56 4.84 -16.08 -4.12
N ASN A 57 5.72 -16.58 -4.98
CA ASN A 57 6.98 -17.19 -4.57
C ASN A 57 7.94 -16.15 -3.98
N ASP A 58 8.02 -14.96 -4.56
CA ASP A 58 8.86 -13.87 -4.05
C ASP A 58 8.43 -13.45 -2.63
N PHE A 59 7.11 -13.40 -2.35
CA PHE A 59 6.58 -13.18 -1.00
C PHE A 59 6.96 -14.29 -0.02
N LYS A 60 6.98 -15.55 -0.45
CA LYS A 60 7.40 -16.68 0.42
C LYS A 60 8.89 -16.64 0.76
N SER A 61 9.72 -16.16 -0.17
CA SER A 61 11.17 -16.07 0.00
C SER A 61 11.63 -14.75 0.63
N VAL A 62 10.73 -13.93 1.16
CA VAL A 62 11.07 -12.62 1.71
C VAL A 62 12.01 -12.75 2.91
N ASN A 63 13.02 -11.88 2.98
CA ASN A 63 13.95 -11.85 4.10
C ASN A 63 13.34 -11.07 5.29
N PHE A 64 13.17 -11.76 6.42
CA PHE A 64 12.60 -11.20 7.64
C PHE A 64 13.40 -10.02 8.22
N PHE A 65 14.71 -9.93 7.94
CA PHE A 65 15.51 -8.78 8.34
C PHE A 65 14.95 -7.47 7.75
N TRP A 66 14.62 -7.47 6.46
CA TRP A 66 14.06 -6.30 5.80
C TRP A 66 12.66 -5.96 6.30
N ILE A 67 11.86 -6.97 6.67
CA ILE A 67 10.57 -6.75 7.33
C ILE A 67 10.78 -6.01 8.67
N GLY A 68 11.76 -6.44 9.47
CA GLY A 68 12.14 -5.75 10.70
C GLY A 68 12.54 -4.29 10.46
N MET A 69 13.34 -4.02 9.43
CA MET A 69 13.73 -2.66 9.04
C MET A 69 12.53 -1.80 8.65
N VAL A 70 11.53 -2.36 7.97
CA VAL A 70 10.28 -1.64 7.65
C VAL A 70 9.52 -1.28 8.94
N PHE A 71 9.41 -2.19 9.90
CA PHE A 71 8.78 -1.89 11.19
C PHE A 71 9.53 -0.81 11.97
N LEU A 72 10.86 -0.83 11.98
CA LEU A 72 11.67 0.22 12.60
C LEU A 72 11.43 1.58 11.92
N ALA A 73 11.49 1.64 10.59
CA ALA A 73 11.24 2.86 9.83
C ALA A 73 9.80 3.38 10.07
N PHE A 74 8.81 2.50 10.11
CA PHE A 74 7.44 2.83 10.45
C PHE A 74 7.33 3.39 11.88
N GLY A 75 7.97 2.76 12.85
CA GLY A 75 8.01 3.24 14.23
C GLY A 75 8.58 4.64 14.34
N VAL A 76 9.75 4.89 13.73
CA VAL A 76 10.39 6.22 13.68
C VAL A 76 9.49 7.26 13.01
N SER A 77 8.84 6.90 11.89
CA SER A 77 7.89 7.79 11.19
C SER A 77 6.72 8.19 12.08
N ASN A 78 6.14 7.23 12.83
CA ASN A 78 5.05 7.52 13.76
C ASN A 78 5.51 8.38 14.94
N ILE A 79 6.70 8.12 15.51
CA ILE A 79 7.28 8.96 16.56
C ILE A 79 7.45 10.40 16.06
N SER A 80 8.02 10.59 14.86
CA SER A 80 8.19 11.92 14.25
C SER A 80 6.85 12.63 14.07
N ARG A 81 5.82 11.91 13.66
CA ARG A 81 4.46 12.44 13.50
C ARG A 81 3.87 12.88 14.84
N THR A 82 4.04 12.08 15.89
CA THR A 82 3.56 12.39 17.24
C THR A 82 4.22 13.64 17.80
N LEU A 83 5.55 13.74 17.72
CA LEU A 83 6.30 14.90 18.19
C LEU A 83 5.86 16.18 17.46
N ARG A 84 5.67 16.10 16.14
CA ARG A 84 5.14 17.21 15.34
C ARG A 84 3.77 17.69 15.87
N TRP A 85 2.85 16.77 16.09
CA TRP A 85 1.51 17.12 16.62
C TRP A 85 1.56 17.71 18.02
N GLN A 86 2.40 17.17 18.90
CA GLN A 86 2.58 17.71 20.24
C GLN A 86 3.12 19.15 20.21
N MET A 87 4.09 19.45 19.34
CA MET A 87 4.59 20.81 19.18
C MET A 87 3.49 21.78 18.71
N LEU A 88 2.66 21.38 17.76
CA LEU A 88 1.54 22.19 17.27
C LEU A 88 0.49 22.44 18.36
N LEU A 89 0.11 21.40 19.11
CA LEU A 89 -0.89 21.51 20.18
C LEU A 89 -0.38 22.32 21.37
N ARG A 90 0.92 22.23 21.67
CA ARG A 90 1.55 23.02 22.73
C ARG A 90 1.47 24.52 22.44
N ALA A 91 1.60 24.93 21.18
CA ALA A 91 1.42 26.33 20.78
C ALA A 91 -0.03 26.84 20.99
N LEU A 92 -1.01 25.93 21.03
CA LEU A 92 -2.42 26.21 21.31
C LEU A 92 -2.78 26.11 22.80
N GLY A 93 -1.80 25.88 23.68
CA GLY A 93 -2.03 25.73 25.13
C GLY A 93 -2.44 24.32 25.57
N HIS A 94 -2.45 23.33 24.68
CA HIS A 94 -2.80 21.95 25.01
C HIS A 94 -1.55 21.07 25.11
N GLN A 95 -1.38 20.39 26.25
CA GLN A 95 -0.33 19.38 26.42
C GLN A 95 -0.94 17.97 26.33
N THR A 96 -0.67 17.28 25.23
CA THR A 96 -1.10 15.89 25.02
C THR A 96 0.00 14.90 25.40
N ARG A 97 -0.39 13.78 26.02
CA ARG A 97 0.54 12.68 26.32
C ARG A 97 1.02 12.03 25.02
N PHE A 98 2.27 11.58 25.00
CA PHE A 98 2.88 10.96 23.82
C PHE A 98 2.09 9.74 23.33
N ALA A 99 1.62 8.90 24.27
CA ALA A 99 0.78 7.75 23.94
C ALA A 99 -0.48 8.12 23.15
N ASN A 100 -1.11 9.26 23.46
CA ASN A 100 -2.34 9.73 22.79
C ASN A 100 -2.10 10.28 21.37
N GLY A 101 -0.85 10.57 21.01
CA GLY A 101 -0.50 11.01 19.65
C GLY A 101 0.28 9.97 18.86
N PHE A 102 0.70 8.87 19.51
CA PHE A 102 1.40 7.75 18.88
C PHE A 102 0.41 6.68 18.40
N LEU A 103 -0.59 6.38 19.22
CA LEU A 103 -1.78 5.61 18.87
C LEU A 103 -2.81 6.49 18.14
#